data_AF-A0A2N0PDC4-F1
#
_entry.id   AF-A0A2N0PDC4-F1
#
_cell.length_a   1.000
_cell.length_b   1.000
_cell.length_c   1.000
_cell.angle_alpha   90.00
_cell.angle_beta   90.00
_cell.angle_gamma   90.00
#
_symmetry.space_group_name_H-M   'P 1'
#
loop_
_entity.id
_entity.type
_entity.pdbx_description
1 polymer ?
#
loop_
_entity_poly.entity_id
_entity_poly.type
_entity_poly.pdbx_seq_one_letter_code
_entity_poly.pdbx_strand_id
1 'polypeptide(L)'
;MSKIFERIGKCRNDVDPESIKPDDKVVLYTLIEEEKFFGEVPKNGWNKQVKNTKNIILVKRNNTMTTKAMCLNGFNEEIRDATDDLCDILSEWHSLLLSEYNEDPPDKICFDNIKGLLTSKDQSVRNKIAEIAQKLGGVTKEEIYVMGLYKLARNRGAHKGKELKRDVALERLNIASVYNMSPICIQGFEKCIKFINDV
;
A
#
# COMPACT_ATOMS: atom_id res chain seq x y z
N MET A 1 8.92 -10.59 23.97
CA MET A 1 9.23 -9.52 24.94
C MET A 1 7.96 -8.80 25.31
N SER A 2 7.81 -8.39 26.56
CA SER A 2 6.64 -7.62 27.03
C SER A 2 6.62 -6.24 26.37
N LYS A 3 5.44 -5.77 25.97
CA LYS A 3 5.27 -4.41 25.44
C LYS A 3 5.06 -3.43 26.61
N ILE A 4 5.87 -2.38 26.66
CA ILE A 4 5.88 -1.39 27.74
C ILE A 4 5.26 -0.10 27.24
N PHE A 5 4.32 0.45 28.02
CA PHE A 5 3.67 1.70 27.70
C PHE A 5 3.75 2.68 28.87
N GLU A 6 4.13 3.92 28.59
CA GLU A 6 3.93 5.05 29.50
C GLU A 6 2.50 5.58 29.31
N ARG A 7 1.85 5.94 30.43
CA ARG A 7 0.54 6.58 30.43
C ARG A 7 0.65 8.04 30.82
N ILE A 8 0.45 8.93 29.87
CA ILE A 8 0.30 10.37 30.11
C ILE A 8 -1.16 10.74 29.88
N GLY A 9 -1.90 10.99 30.98
CA GLY A 9 -3.33 11.28 30.93
C GLY A 9 -4.15 10.13 30.32
N LYS A 10 -4.69 10.35 29.11
CA LYS A 10 -5.45 9.37 28.32
C LYS A 10 -4.63 8.67 27.22
N CYS A 11 -3.39 9.09 26.99
CA CYS A 11 -2.51 8.55 25.95
C CYS A 11 -1.69 7.37 26.46
N ARG A 12 -1.23 6.52 25.52
CA ARG A 12 -0.28 5.43 25.77
C ARG A 12 0.83 5.50 24.73
N ASN A 13 2.07 5.61 25.16
CA ASN A 13 3.25 5.71 24.29
C ASN A 13 4.18 4.52 24.53
N ASP A 14 4.84 4.02 23.49
CA ASP A 14 5.86 2.97 23.61
C ASP A 14 7.10 3.47 24.38
N VAL A 15 7.69 2.60 25.20
CA VAL A 15 8.82 2.95 26.08
C VAL A 15 9.88 1.86 26.03
N ASP A 16 11.13 2.29 26.03
CA ASP A 16 12.28 1.39 26.17
C ASP A 16 12.40 0.90 27.63
N PRO A 17 12.49 -0.42 27.89
CA PRO A 17 12.70 -0.95 29.24
C PRO A 17 13.87 -0.30 30.01
N GLU A 18 14.96 0.07 29.33
CA GLU A 18 16.16 0.64 29.96
C GLU A 18 15.94 2.08 30.45
N SER A 19 14.88 2.74 30.01
CA SER A 19 14.55 4.11 30.39
C SER A 19 13.73 4.24 31.69
N ILE A 20 13.26 3.12 32.25
CA ILE A 20 12.44 3.09 33.47
C ILE A 20 13.33 3.29 34.70
N LYS A 21 12.97 4.25 35.56
CA LYS A 21 13.72 4.62 36.75
C LYS A 21 13.19 3.92 38.01
N PRO A 22 14.01 3.80 39.07
CA PRO A 22 13.60 3.13 40.32
C PRO A 22 12.38 3.75 41.03
N ASP A 23 12.12 5.03 40.82
CA ASP A 23 11.02 5.80 41.39
C ASP A 23 9.76 5.81 40.51
N ASP A 24 9.81 5.24 39.31
CA ASP A 24 8.67 5.15 38.41
C ASP A 24 7.61 4.17 38.94
N LYS A 25 6.34 4.59 38.86
CA LYS A 25 5.22 3.75 39.26
C LYS A 25 4.83 2.82 38.12
N VAL A 26 5.27 1.56 38.21
CA VAL A 26 4.95 0.53 37.22
C VAL A 26 3.70 -0.27 37.62
N VAL A 27 2.86 -0.60 36.64
CA VAL A 27 1.75 -1.57 36.80
C VAL A 27 1.96 -2.69 35.81
N LEU A 28 2.12 -3.91 36.32
CA LEU A 28 2.30 -5.11 35.50
C LEU A 28 0.94 -5.77 35.23
N TYR A 29 0.70 -6.09 33.96
CA TYR A 29 -0.47 -6.86 33.53
C TYR A 29 0.01 -8.13 32.86
N THR A 30 -0.51 -9.28 33.30
CA THR A 30 -0.37 -10.55 32.59
C THR A 30 -1.70 -10.86 31.95
N LEU A 31 -1.73 -10.93 30.61
CA LEU A 31 -2.93 -11.38 29.90
C LEU A 31 -3.02 -12.90 30.07
N ILE A 32 -4.10 -13.37 30.69
CA ILE A 32 -4.49 -14.78 30.67
C ILE A 32 -5.49 -14.92 29.53
N GLU A 33 -5.09 -15.60 28.46
CA GLU A 33 -5.96 -15.86 27.32
C GLU A 33 -6.83 -17.08 27.59
N GLU A 34 -8.12 -16.87 27.84
CA GLU A 34 -9.13 -17.92 27.79
C GLU A 34 -10.02 -17.70 26.57
N GLU A 35 -9.81 -18.49 25.52
CA GLU A 35 -10.71 -18.50 24.36
C GLU A 35 -11.93 -19.40 24.63
N LYS A 36 -13.13 -18.81 24.57
CA LYS A 36 -14.42 -19.52 24.66
C LYS A 36 -15.40 -18.91 23.67
N PHE A 37 -16.37 -19.68 23.19
CA PHE A 37 -17.43 -19.10 22.37
C PHE A 37 -18.26 -18.15 23.22
N PHE A 38 -18.66 -17.00 22.67
CA PHE A 38 -19.48 -16.04 23.43
C PHE A 38 -20.79 -16.66 23.94
N GLY A 39 -21.35 -17.64 23.22
CA GLY A 39 -22.53 -18.40 23.65
C GLY A 39 -22.34 -19.21 24.94
N GLU A 40 -21.10 -19.48 25.33
CA GLU A 40 -20.73 -20.21 26.55
C GLU A 40 -20.49 -19.27 27.74
N VAL A 41 -20.53 -17.95 27.54
CA VAL A 41 -20.32 -16.95 28.59
C VAL A 41 -21.66 -16.63 29.26
N PRO A 42 -21.85 -16.94 30.56
CA PRO A 42 -23.08 -16.59 31.26
C PRO A 42 -23.28 -15.06 31.29
N LYS A 43 -24.51 -14.59 31.06
CA LYS A 43 -24.84 -13.13 31.05
C LYS A 43 -24.35 -12.39 32.30
N ASN A 44 -24.50 -12.99 33.48
CA ASN A 44 -24.03 -12.40 34.74
C ASN A 44 -22.49 -12.34 34.83
N GLY A 45 -21.80 -13.32 34.25
CA GLY A 45 -20.35 -13.32 34.10
C GLY A 45 -19.89 -12.21 33.16
N TRP A 46 -20.53 -12.08 31.99
CA TRP A 46 -20.22 -11.04 31.00
C TRP A 46 -20.31 -9.62 31.58
N ASN A 47 -21.42 -9.29 32.24
CA ASN A 47 -21.61 -7.96 32.83
C ASN A 47 -20.55 -7.60 33.87
N LYS A 48 -20.07 -8.59 34.63
CA LYS A 48 -18.97 -8.40 35.58
C LYS A 48 -17.65 -8.13 34.86
N GLN A 49 -17.36 -8.85 33.78
CA GLN A 49 -16.12 -8.68 33.02
C GLN A 49 -16.07 -7.33 32.28
N VAL A 50 -17.18 -6.87 31.69
CA VAL A 50 -17.23 -5.58 30.95
C VAL A 50 -17.13 -4.37 31.88
N LYS A 51 -17.67 -4.46 33.10
CA LYS A 51 -17.59 -3.37 34.09
C LYS A 51 -16.22 -3.25 34.76
N ASN A 52 -15.35 -4.25 34.62
CA ASN A 52 -14.02 -4.23 35.21
C ASN A 52 -13.04 -3.47 34.28
N THR A 53 -12.66 -2.26 34.69
CA THR A 53 -11.75 -1.38 33.94
C THR A 53 -10.31 -1.91 33.81
N LYS A 54 -9.97 -2.99 34.52
CA LYS A 54 -8.68 -3.67 34.40
C LYS A 54 -8.68 -4.77 33.34
N ASN A 55 -9.83 -5.13 32.78
CA ASN A 55 -9.93 -6.18 31.78
C ASN A 55 -9.69 -5.65 30.37
N ILE A 56 -9.02 -6.47 29.56
CA ILE A 56 -8.98 -6.31 28.11
C ILE A 56 -9.84 -7.45 27.52
N ILE A 57 -10.82 -7.10 26.69
CA ILE A 57 -11.71 -8.08 26.05
C ILE A 57 -11.42 -8.07 24.55
N LEU A 58 -10.92 -9.19 24.03
CA LEU A 58 -10.66 -9.40 22.62
C LEU A 58 -11.80 -10.23 22.03
N VAL A 59 -12.39 -9.75 20.92
CA VAL A 59 -13.50 -10.44 20.24
C VAL A 59 -13.04 -10.92 18.88
N LYS A 60 -12.82 -12.22 18.74
CA LYS A 60 -12.51 -12.86 17.47
C LYS A 60 -13.81 -13.25 16.76
N ARG A 61 -14.05 -12.71 15.56
CA ARG A 61 -15.21 -13.03 14.73
C ARG A 61 -14.75 -13.79 13.48
N ASN A 62 -15.38 -14.94 13.20
CA ASN A 62 -15.10 -15.75 12.00
C ASN A 62 -15.67 -15.16 10.70
N ASN A 63 -16.29 -13.97 10.74
CA ASN A 63 -16.78 -13.34 9.53
C ASN A 63 -15.62 -12.64 8.81
N THR A 64 -14.92 -13.41 7.96
CA THR A 64 -13.81 -12.95 7.13
C THR A 64 -14.21 -11.79 6.23
N MET A 65 -15.49 -11.65 5.84
CA MET A 65 -15.93 -10.51 5.05
C MET A 65 -16.07 -9.23 5.86
N THR A 66 -16.60 -9.23 7.08
CA THR A 66 -16.78 -7.99 7.88
C THR A 66 -15.52 -7.55 8.61
N THR A 67 -14.65 -8.46 9.03
CA THR A 67 -13.35 -8.11 9.62
C THR A 67 -12.37 -7.66 8.53
N LYS A 68 -12.37 -8.30 7.34
CA LYS A 68 -11.71 -7.69 6.16
C LYS A 68 -12.36 -6.36 5.83
N ALA A 69 -13.69 -6.23 5.86
CA ALA A 69 -14.37 -4.98 5.53
C ALA A 69 -14.04 -3.82 6.51
N MET A 70 -13.84 -4.11 7.79
CA MET A 70 -13.41 -3.12 8.78
C MET A 70 -11.94 -2.73 8.58
N CYS A 71 -11.06 -3.65 8.14
CA CYS A 71 -9.75 -3.31 7.59
C CYS A 71 -9.79 -2.73 6.16
N LEU A 72 -10.92 -2.84 5.44
CA LEU A 72 -11.14 -2.26 4.11
C LEU A 72 -11.75 -0.85 4.19
N ASN A 73 -12.43 -0.51 5.28
CA ASN A 73 -13.00 0.83 5.53
C ASN A 73 -12.16 1.67 6.49
N GLY A 74 -11.17 1.07 7.16
CA GLY A 74 -10.02 1.77 7.73
C GLY A 74 -8.89 1.76 6.71
N PHE A 75 -8.80 2.82 5.89
CA PHE A 75 -7.60 3.19 5.16
C PHE A 75 -6.36 2.92 6.05
N ASN A 76 -5.61 1.85 5.77
CA ASN A 76 -4.25 1.78 6.29
C ASN A 76 -3.53 2.89 5.51
N GLU A 77 -3.31 4.04 6.15
CA GLU A 77 -2.70 5.21 5.51
C GLU A 77 -1.44 4.80 4.77
N GLU A 78 -0.68 3.87 5.34
CA GLU A 78 0.49 3.24 4.72
C GLU A 78 0.22 2.55 3.37
N ILE A 79 -0.91 1.87 3.18
CA ILE A 79 -1.25 1.22 1.90
C ILE A 79 -1.73 2.25 0.88
N ARG A 80 -2.48 3.27 1.34
CA ARG A 80 -2.86 4.37 0.45
C ARG A 80 -1.62 5.13 0.01
N ASP A 81 -0.78 5.51 0.94
CA ASP A 81 0.47 6.21 0.69
C ASP A 81 1.36 5.36 -0.22
N ALA A 82 1.48 4.05 0.02
CA ALA A 82 2.19 3.15 -0.89
C ALA A 82 1.58 3.09 -2.30
N THR A 83 0.25 3.11 -2.41
CA THR A 83 -0.46 3.11 -3.70
C THR A 83 -0.27 4.43 -4.44
N ASP A 84 -0.34 5.55 -3.73
CA ASP A 84 -0.12 6.89 -4.26
C ASP A 84 1.32 7.03 -4.76
N ASP A 85 2.29 6.59 -3.93
CA ASP A 85 3.72 6.52 -4.25
C ASP A 85 3.97 5.72 -5.55
N LEU A 86 3.34 4.55 -5.71
CA LEU A 86 3.43 3.77 -6.96
C LEU A 86 2.77 4.47 -8.15
N CYS A 87 1.65 5.16 -7.95
CA CYS A 87 0.97 5.90 -9.02
C CYS A 87 1.81 7.08 -9.50
N ASP A 88 2.59 7.71 -8.63
CA ASP A 88 3.53 8.78 -8.97
C ASP A 88 4.69 8.22 -9.79
N ILE A 89 5.30 7.10 -9.39
CA ILE A 89 6.34 6.39 -10.17
C ILE A 89 5.82 6.02 -11.57
N LEU A 90 4.60 5.48 -11.66
CA LEU A 90 3.99 5.17 -12.95
C LEU A 90 3.66 6.42 -13.77
N SER A 91 3.35 7.55 -13.12
CA SER A 91 3.14 8.83 -13.82
C SER A 91 4.44 9.31 -14.46
N GLU A 92 5.54 9.22 -13.74
CA GLU A 92 6.86 9.60 -14.24
C GLU A 92 7.29 8.72 -15.43
N TRP A 93 7.16 7.40 -15.29
CA TRP A 93 7.45 6.47 -16.38
C TRP A 93 6.59 6.76 -17.63
N HIS A 94 5.29 7.05 -17.43
CA HIS A 94 4.40 7.44 -18.51
C HIS A 94 4.79 8.76 -19.19
N SER A 95 5.29 9.74 -18.42
CA SER A 95 5.78 11.00 -18.98
C SER A 95 7.00 10.77 -19.87
N LEU A 96 7.94 9.93 -19.45
CA LEU A 96 9.11 9.55 -20.26
C LEU A 96 8.70 8.81 -21.54
N LEU A 97 7.81 7.81 -21.43
CA LEU A 97 7.28 7.10 -22.58
C LEU A 97 6.62 8.06 -23.60
N LEU A 98 5.83 9.01 -23.11
CA LEU A 98 5.16 9.98 -23.98
C LEU A 98 6.16 10.92 -24.65
N SER A 99 7.17 11.39 -23.90
CA SER A 99 8.23 12.26 -24.41
C SER A 99 9.02 11.56 -25.51
N GLU A 100 9.58 10.38 -25.23
CA GLU A 100 10.37 9.62 -26.22
C GLU A 100 9.54 9.23 -27.45
N TYR A 101 8.25 8.96 -27.28
CA TYR A 101 7.38 8.69 -28.42
C TYR A 101 7.23 9.92 -29.32
N ASN A 102 7.01 11.10 -28.72
CA ASN A 102 6.77 12.33 -29.44
C ASN A 102 8.03 12.95 -30.06
N GLU A 103 9.24 12.48 -29.71
CA GLU A 103 10.49 12.90 -30.36
C GLU A 103 10.57 12.47 -31.83
N ASP A 104 10.11 11.25 -32.13
CA ASP A 104 10.10 10.69 -33.49
C ASP A 104 8.86 9.78 -33.68
N PRO A 105 7.66 10.39 -33.79
CA PRO A 105 6.43 9.64 -33.90
C PRO A 105 6.23 9.13 -35.34
N PRO A 106 5.74 7.89 -35.52
CA PRO A 106 5.26 7.40 -36.80
C PRO A 106 4.26 8.38 -37.42
N ASP A 107 4.42 8.63 -38.72
CA ASP A 107 3.55 9.53 -39.51
C ASP A 107 3.39 10.95 -38.94
N LYS A 108 4.32 11.38 -38.09
CA LYS A 108 4.32 12.69 -37.42
C LYS A 108 3.11 12.92 -36.51
N ILE A 109 2.49 11.85 -36.00
CA ILE A 109 1.33 11.92 -35.10
C ILE A 109 1.81 11.96 -33.65
N CYS A 110 1.75 13.13 -33.01
CA CYS A 110 2.01 13.26 -31.57
C CYS A 110 0.75 13.02 -30.74
N PHE A 111 0.94 12.68 -29.47
CA PHE A 111 -0.14 12.60 -28.47
C PHE A 111 0.08 13.61 -27.35
N ASP A 112 -1.00 14.27 -26.93
CA ASP A 112 -0.96 15.25 -25.83
C ASP A 112 -0.93 14.60 -24.44
N ASN A 113 -1.30 13.32 -24.35
CA ASN A 113 -1.36 12.60 -23.08
C ASN A 113 -1.20 11.09 -23.26
N ILE A 114 -0.75 10.44 -22.20
CA ILE A 114 -0.48 8.99 -22.19
C ILE A 114 -1.72 8.15 -22.49
N LYS A 115 -2.91 8.61 -22.07
CA LYS A 115 -4.16 7.88 -22.32
C LYS A 115 -4.43 7.79 -23.83
N GLY A 116 -4.24 8.89 -24.57
CA GLY A 116 -4.34 8.91 -26.02
C GLY A 116 -3.35 7.93 -26.66
N LEU A 117 -2.08 8.00 -26.24
CA LEU A 117 -1.02 7.13 -26.75
C LEU A 117 -1.36 5.64 -26.54
N LEU A 118 -1.69 5.25 -25.31
CA LEU A 118 -1.94 3.84 -24.95
C LEU A 118 -3.26 3.28 -25.49
N THR A 119 -4.22 4.14 -25.85
CA THR A 119 -5.50 3.70 -26.45
C THR A 119 -5.46 3.68 -27.98
N SER A 120 -4.34 4.06 -28.60
CA SER A 120 -4.19 4.02 -30.05
C SER A 120 -4.39 2.62 -30.62
N LYS A 121 -5.19 2.55 -31.67
CA LYS A 121 -5.43 1.31 -32.43
C LYS A 121 -4.44 1.10 -33.57
N ASP A 122 -3.56 2.06 -33.83
CA ASP A 122 -2.58 2.00 -34.89
C ASP A 122 -1.44 1.03 -34.55
N GLN A 123 -1.08 0.17 -35.50
CA GLN A 123 -0.06 -0.85 -35.27
C GLN A 123 1.36 -0.27 -35.22
N SER A 124 1.65 0.76 -36.01
CA SER A 124 2.95 1.45 -35.99
C SER A 124 3.16 2.12 -34.64
N VAL A 125 2.13 2.76 -34.10
CA VAL A 125 2.12 3.37 -32.76
C VAL A 125 2.35 2.31 -31.69
N ARG A 126 1.61 1.18 -31.72
CA ARG A 126 1.79 0.07 -30.77
C ARG A 126 3.17 -0.59 -30.83
N ASN A 127 3.80 -0.61 -32.01
CA ASN A 127 5.14 -1.16 -32.18
C ASN A 127 6.18 -0.20 -31.61
N LYS A 128 6.07 1.10 -31.89
CA LYS A 128 6.95 2.13 -31.32
C LYS A 128 6.86 2.20 -29.79
N ILE A 129 5.65 2.12 -29.23
CA ILE A 129 5.44 2.02 -27.76
C ILE A 129 6.21 0.84 -27.18
N ALA A 130 6.17 -0.33 -27.84
CA ALA A 130 6.87 -1.52 -27.37
C ALA A 130 8.39 -1.38 -27.42
N GLU A 131 8.91 -0.76 -28.48
CA GLU A 131 10.33 -0.46 -28.63
C GLU A 131 10.83 0.48 -27.52
N ILE A 132 10.10 1.57 -27.27
CA ILE A 132 10.43 2.54 -26.23
C ILE A 132 10.32 1.89 -24.84
N ALA A 133 9.23 1.16 -24.57
CA ALA A 133 9.05 0.48 -23.29
C ALA A 133 10.16 -0.55 -23.00
N GLN A 134 10.71 -1.17 -24.04
CA GLN A 134 11.87 -2.04 -23.92
C GLN A 134 13.13 -1.26 -23.48
N LYS A 135 13.34 -0.03 -23.98
CA LYS A 135 14.43 0.87 -23.56
C LYS A 135 14.20 1.41 -22.15
N LEU A 136 12.96 1.76 -21.81
CA LEU A 136 12.53 2.26 -20.51
C LEU A 136 12.34 1.15 -19.46
N GLY A 137 13.34 0.28 -19.31
CA GLY A 137 13.37 -0.76 -18.27
C GLY A 137 12.78 -2.12 -18.66
N GLY A 138 12.55 -2.38 -19.94
CA GLY A 138 12.11 -3.71 -20.40
C GLY A 138 10.65 -4.03 -20.08
N VAL A 139 9.79 -3.01 -20.01
CA VAL A 139 8.37 -3.16 -19.68
C VAL A 139 7.61 -3.67 -20.91
N THR A 140 6.83 -4.73 -20.72
CA THR A 140 6.05 -5.38 -21.77
C THR A 140 4.68 -4.73 -21.95
N LYS A 141 4.03 -4.99 -23.10
CA LYS A 141 2.67 -4.49 -23.39
C LYS A 141 1.64 -4.92 -22.33
N GLU A 142 1.76 -6.15 -21.83
CA GLU A 142 0.84 -6.69 -20.83
C GLU A 142 1.03 -6.02 -19.47
N GLU A 143 2.28 -5.78 -19.07
CA GLU A 143 2.60 -5.02 -17.85
C GLU A 143 2.06 -3.59 -17.92
N ILE A 144 2.26 -2.87 -19.03
CA ILE A 144 1.71 -1.52 -19.25
C ILE A 144 0.19 -1.52 -19.10
N TYR A 145 -0.49 -2.48 -19.73
CA TYR A 145 -1.94 -2.57 -19.68
C TYR A 145 -2.46 -2.77 -18.25
N VAL A 146 -1.87 -3.74 -17.53
CA VAL A 146 -2.30 -4.07 -16.16
C VAL A 146 -1.97 -2.94 -15.18
N MET A 147 -0.82 -2.29 -15.30
CA MET A 147 -0.47 -1.11 -14.49
C MET A 147 -1.40 0.08 -14.79
N GLY A 148 -1.79 0.27 -16.05
CA GLY A 148 -2.78 1.27 -16.44
C GLY A 148 -4.15 1.03 -15.78
N LEU A 149 -4.63 -0.22 -15.78
CA LEU A 149 -5.85 -0.60 -15.08
C LEU A 149 -5.75 -0.38 -13.56
N TYR A 150 -4.60 -0.72 -12.97
CA TYR A 150 -4.32 -0.49 -11.55
C TYR A 150 -4.45 1.00 -11.20
N LYS A 151 -3.84 1.89 -11.99
CA LYS A 151 -3.93 3.35 -11.79
C LYS A 151 -5.36 3.88 -11.97
N LEU A 152 -6.08 3.42 -12.99
CA LEU A 152 -7.46 3.85 -13.25
C LEU A 152 -8.42 3.46 -12.12
N ALA A 153 -8.25 2.28 -11.53
CA ALA A 153 -9.07 1.82 -10.40
C ALA A 153 -8.86 2.64 -9.12
N ARG A 154 -7.75 3.38 -9.01
CA ARG A 154 -7.30 4.04 -7.77
C ARG A 154 -7.26 5.56 -7.83
N ASN A 155 -7.57 6.17 -8.98
CA ASN A 155 -7.58 7.62 -9.17
C ASN A 155 -8.58 8.35 -8.23
N ARG A 156 -8.10 8.70 -7.05
CA ARG A 156 -8.60 9.78 -6.18
C ARG A 156 -7.41 10.62 -5.74
N GLY A 157 -6.94 11.48 -6.65
CA GLY A 157 -6.00 12.57 -6.36
C GLY A 157 -4.61 12.11 -5.90
N ALA A 158 -3.70 11.85 -6.85
CA ALA A 158 -2.29 11.69 -6.53
C ALA A 158 -1.66 13.07 -6.31
N HIS A 159 -1.23 13.34 -5.08
CA HIS A 159 -0.33 14.44 -4.75
C HIS A 159 0.72 13.89 -3.79
N LYS A 160 1.95 13.70 -4.28
CA LYS A 160 3.20 14.19 -3.68
C LYS A 160 4.34 13.90 -4.67
N GLY A 161 4.77 14.91 -5.42
CA GLY A 161 5.98 14.86 -6.27
C GLY A 161 7.29 14.74 -5.48
N LYS A 162 7.38 13.76 -4.58
CA LYS A 162 8.61 13.38 -3.89
C LYS A 162 9.23 12.23 -4.65
N GLU A 163 10.45 12.43 -5.10
CA GLU A 163 11.30 11.36 -5.59
C GLU A 163 11.55 10.35 -4.45
N LEU A 164 11.12 9.10 -4.66
CA LEU A 164 11.30 8.02 -3.71
C LEU A 164 12.57 7.28 -4.04
N LYS A 165 13.41 6.99 -3.03
CA LYS A 165 14.55 6.10 -3.20
C LYS A 165 14.08 4.68 -3.54
N ARG A 166 14.91 3.96 -4.30
CA ARG A 166 14.61 2.61 -4.80
C ARG A 166 14.18 1.61 -3.72
N ASP A 167 14.89 1.59 -2.59
CA ASP A 167 14.59 0.71 -1.45
C ASP A 167 13.21 1.01 -0.87
N VAL A 168 12.88 2.30 -0.69
CA VAL A 168 11.57 2.75 -0.22
C VAL A 168 10.48 2.43 -1.24
N ALA A 169 10.72 2.65 -2.53
CA ALA A 169 9.77 2.35 -3.59
C ALA A 169 9.45 0.85 -3.69
N LEU A 170 10.44 -0.03 -3.51
CA LEU A 170 10.24 -1.47 -3.44
C LEU A 170 9.47 -1.88 -2.18
N GLU A 171 9.73 -1.24 -1.04
CA GLU A 171 8.94 -1.44 0.18
C GLU A 171 7.47 -1.03 -0.04
N ARG A 172 7.22 0.10 -0.69
CA ARG A 172 5.86 0.51 -1.09
C ARG A 172 5.20 -0.51 -2.00
N LEU A 173 5.93 -1.04 -2.98
CA LEU A 173 5.42 -2.11 -3.84
C LEU A 173 5.00 -3.33 -3.03
N ASN A 174 5.83 -3.78 -2.09
CA ASN A 174 5.50 -4.90 -1.22
C ASN A 174 4.22 -4.65 -0.43
N ILE A 175 4.09 -3.47 0.18
CA ILE A 175 2.91 -3.06 0.95
C ILE A 175 1.65 -3.05 0.08
N ALA A 176 1.72 -2.45 -1.11
CA ALA A 176 0.58 -2.34 -2.02
C ALA A 176 0.21 -3.68 -2.67
N SER A 177 1.17 -4.58 -2.87
CA SER A 177 0.99 -5.88 -3.54
C SER A 177 0.03 -6.82 -2.80
N VAL A 178 -0.11 -6.64 -1.48
CA VAL A 178 -0.96 -7.46 -0.60
C VAL A 178 -2.45 -7.40 -1.01
N TYR A 179 -2.86 -6.36 -1.74
CA TYR A 179 -4.27 -6.11 -2.09
C TYR A 179 -4.57 -6.28 -3.58
N ASN A 180 -4.66 -7.53 -4.04
CA ASN A 180 -5.15 -7.91 -5.37
C ASN A 180 -4.33 -7.32 -6.55
N MET A 181 -3.04 -7.06 -6.34
CA MET A 181 -2.15 -6.78 -7.46
C MET A 181 -1.77 -8.09 -8.15
N SER A 182 -1.93 -8.17 -9.47
CA SER A 182 -1.53 -9.38 -10.19
C SER A 182 0.01 -9.49 -10.24
N PRO A 183 0.58 -10.70 -10.36
CA PRO A 183 2.03 -10.87 -10.50
C PRO A 183 2.64 -10.06 -11.66
N ILE A 184 1.91 -9.94 -12.77
CA ILE A 184 2.31 -9.15 -13.94
C ILE A 184 2.39 -7.65 -13.58
N CYS A 185 1.43 -7.15 -12.81
CA CYS A 185 1.46 -5.76 -12.35
C CYS A 185 2.66 -5.47 -11.45
N ILE A 186 2.97 -6.39 -10.53
CA ILE A 186 4.13 -6.30 -9.64
C ILE A 186 5.42 -6.25 -10.45
N GLN A 187 5.59 -7.15 -11.42
CA GLN A 187 6.77 -7.19 -12.31
C GLN A 187 6.93 -5.89 -13.12
N GLY A 188 5.83 -5.34 -13.64
CA GLY A 188 5.83 -4.05 -14.31
C GLY A 188 6.33 -2.92 -13.41
N PHE A 189 5.80 -2.83 -12.19
CA PHE A 189 6.22 -1.82 -11.22
C PHE A 189 7.69 -1.98 -10.81
N GLU A 190 8.17 -3.20 -10.57
CA GLU A 190 9.59 -3.44 -10.27
C GLU A 190 10.51 -2.91 -11.38
N LYS A 191 10.12 -3.08 -12.65
CA LYS A 191 10.89 -2.57 -13.80
C LYS A 191 10.87 -1.04 -13.86
N CYS A 192 9.70 -0.42 -13.68
CA CYS A 192 9.57 1.04 -13.64
C CYS A 192 10.38 1.65 -12.48
N ILE A 193 10.30 1.07 -11.28
CA ILE A 193 11.05 1.50 -10.09
C ILE A 193 12.56 1.43 -10.36
N LYS A 194 13.04 0.29 -10.87
CA LYS A 194 14.47 0.12 -11.19
C LYS A 194 14.93 1.16 -12.22
N PHE A 195 14.14 1.38 -13.27
CA PHE A 195 14.49 2.34 -14.30
C PHE A 195 14.53 3.78 -13.79
N ILE A 196 13.47 4.25 -13.13
CA ILE A 196 13.38 5.64 -12.65
C ILE A 196 14.47 5.95 -11.61
N ASN A 197 14.82 4.98 -10.76
CA ASN A 197 15.80 5.21 -9.71
C ASN A 197 17.27 4.95 -10.10
N ASP A 198 17.52 4.34 -11.26
CA ASP A 198 18.88 4.07 -11.75
C ASP A 198 19.32 5.06 -12.85
N VAL A 199 18.44 5.98 -13.27
CA VAL A 199 18.70 7.10 -14.22
C VAL A 199 19.13 8.34 -13.45
#